data_AF-A0A8D5FL67-F1
#
_entry.id   AF-A0A8D5FL67-F1
#
_cell.length_a   1.000
_cell.length_b   1.000
_cell.length_c   1.000
_cell.angle_alpha   90.00
_cell.angle_beta   90.00
_cell.angle_gamma   90.00
#
_symmetry.space_group_name_H-M   'P 1'
#
loop_
_entity.id
_entity.type
_entity.pdbx_description
1 polymer ?
#
loop_
_entity_poly.entity_id
_entity_poly.type
_entity_poly.pdbx_seq_one_letter_code
_entity_poly.pdbx_strand_id
1 'polypeptide(L)'
;MGHPKIDHMDVTYNDIGNYLESVTIVLHDSTYRQAFDSLFISTDGAWDSWDYFVHDGGERNSVSTGNVPDDGLYSVADNYTYTFATTNRTGNPNGINDDGSLTLLNGSFGATQSGYNITYDFSNFNIILDPDSFFVAYAPWCDNDVIGGGTAPVPEPATMLLFGAGLVGLAGFGRRKK
;
A
#
# COMPACT_ATOMS: atom_id res chain seq x y z
N MET A 1 -15.72 14.36 -1.59
CA MET A 1 -14.43 14.11 -2.28
C MET A 1 -13.41 14.00 -1.19
N GLY A 2 -12.67 12.89 -1.17
CA GLY A 2 -11.72 12.58 -0.13
C GLY A 2 -10.45 13.42 -0.22
N HIS A 3 -9.81 13.64 0.93
CA HIS A 3 -8.55 14.35 1.05
C HIS A 3 -7.64 13.57 2.01
N PRO A 4 -6.30 13.59 1.79
CA PRO A 4 -5.60 14.21 0.66
C PRO A 4 -5.86 13.47 -0.66
N LYS A 5 -5.79 14.19 -1.79
CA LYS A 5 -5.80 13.53 -3.11
C LYS A 5 -4.39 13.10 -3.44
N ILE A 6 -4.21 11.82 -3.71
CA ILE A 6 -2.92 11.26 -4.08
C ILE A 6 -2.84 11.24 -5.61
N ASP A 7 -1.71 11.70 -6.14
CA ASP A 7 -1.40 11.63 -7.56
C ASP A 7 -0.82 10.26 -7.91
N HIS A 8 0.27 9.87 -7.24
CA HIS A 8 0.92 8.56 -7.39
C HIS A 8 1.74 8.17 -6.15
N MET A 9 2.25 6.94 -6.16
CA MET A 9 3.18 6.39 -5.19
C MET A 9 4.42 5.88 -5.91
N ASP A 10 5.59 6.33 -5.50
CA ASP A 10 6.88 5.83 -5.96
C ASP A 10 7.49 4.90 -4.90
N VAL A 11 7.87 3.70 -5.31
CA VAL A 11 8.60 2.74 -4.48
C VAL A 11 10.00 2.58 -5.06
N THR A 12 11.01 2.92 -4.27
CA THR A 12 12.44 2.79 -4.66
C THR A 12 13.07 1.65 -3.88
N TYR A 13 13.76 0.77 -4.57
CA TYR A 13 14.51 -0.35 -3.98
C TYR A 13 15.84 -0.56 -4.71
N ASN A 14 16.76 -1.24 -4.03
CA ASN A 14 18.09 -1.55 -4.55
C ASN A 14 18.09 -2.79 -5.45
N ASP A 15 18.47 -2.67 -6.73
CA ASP A 15 18.46 -3.77 -7.71
C ASP A 15 19.38 -4.97 -7.37
N ILE A 16 20.40 -4.79 -6.52
CA ILE A 16 21.39 -5.85 -6.22
C ILE A 16 20.87 -6.79 -5.12
N GLY A 17 19.93 -6.35 -4.29
CA GLY A 17 19.40 -7.13 -3.17
C GLY A 17 17.91 -6.97 -2.89
N ASN A 18 17.19 -6.24 -3.74
CA ASN A 18 15.79 -5.87 -3.60
C ASN A 18 15.44 -5.24 -2.25
N TYR A 19 16.39 -4.51 -1.66
CA TYR A 19 16.16 -3.83 -0.40
C TYR A 19 15.30 -2.59 -0.64
N LEU A 20 14.18 -2.48 0.08
CA LEU A 20 13.33 -1.28 0.06
C LEU A 20 14.14 -0.08 0.58
N GLU A 21 14.30 0.95 -0.24
CA GLU A 21 15.02 2.17 0.12
C GLU A 21 14.06 3.27 0.55
N SER A 22 12.98 3.50 -0.22
CA SER A 22 11.98 4.51 0.16
C SER A 22 10.62 4.26 -0.48
N VAL A 23 9.58 4.78 0.19
CA VAL A 23 8.24 4.95 -0.40
C VAL A 23 7.89 6.43 -0.35
N THR A 24 7.57 7.01 -1.50
CA THR A 24 7.16 8.41 -1.62
C THR A 24 5.72 8.50 -2.12
N ILE A 25 4.86 9.13 -1.33
CA ILE A 25 3.49 9.47 -1.72
C ILE A 25 3.50 10.89 -2.27
N VAL A 26 3.05 11.05 -3.51
CA VAL A 26 2.96 12.36 -4.17
C VAL A 26 1.51 12.82 -4.14
N LEU A 27 1.26 13.95 -3.47
CA LEU A 27 -0.06 14.55 -3.36
C LEU A 27 -0.39 15.40 -4.60
N HIS A 28 -1.63 15.33 -5.08
CA HIS A 28 -2.07 16.01 -6.30
C HIS A 28 -2.27 17.53 -6.10
N ASP A 29 -3.00 17.95 -5.06
CA ASP A 29 -3.43 19.36 -4.91
C ASP A 29 -3.30 19.97 -3.52
N SER A 30 -2.85 19.20 -2.52
CA SER A 30 -2.67 19.71 -1.15
C SER A 30 -1.25 19.54 -0.65
N THR A 31 -0.66 20.60 -0.11
CA THR A 31 0.54 20.50 0.74
C THR A 31 0.18 20.12 2.18
N TYR A 32 -1.10 19.94 2.49
CA TYR A 32 -1.55 19.53 3.81
C TYR A 32 -1.65 18.00 3.84
N ARG A 33 -0.57 17.37 4.30
CA ARG A 33 -0.64 16.02 4.84
C ARG A 33 -1.65 16.03 5.97
N GLN A 34 -2.61 15.11 5.94
CA GLN A 34 -3.39 14.84 7.14
C GLN A 34 -2.50 13.98 8.03
N ALA A 35 -2.28 14.40 9.28
CA ALA A 35 -1.63 13.52 10.26
C ALA A 35 -2.44 12.23 10.40
N PHE A 36 -1.81 11.15 10.87
CA PHE A 36 -2.36 9.79 11.05
C PHE A 36 -2.44 8.99 9.77
N ASP A 37 -1.30 8.82 9.12
CA ASP A 37 -1.16 7.96 7.96
C ASP A 37 -0.73 6.55 8.34
N SER A 38 -1.26 5.60 7.58
CA SER A 38 -0.88 4.20 7.63
C SER A 38 -0.20 3.81 6.32
N LEU A 39 0.97 3.18 6.41
CA LEU A 39 1.60 2.50 5.29
C LEU A 39 1.65 1.01 5.57
N PHE A 40 1.23 0.20 4.62
CA PHE A 40 1.27 -1.26 4.71
C PHE A 40 2.17 -1.79 3.62
N ILE A 41 3.00 -2.78 3.96
CA ILE A 41 3.95 -3.38 3.02
C ILE A 41 3.82 -4.90 3.15
N SER A 42 3.50 -5.53 2.04
CA SER A 42 3.61 -6.97 1.80
C SER A 42 4.82 -7.19 0.90
N THR A 43 5.75 -8.02 1.34
CA THR A 43 6.96 -8.36 0.60
C THR A 43 6.74 -9.43 -0.46
N ASP A 44 5.63 -10.17 -0.37
CA ASP A 44 5.31 -11.31 -1.25
C ASP A 44 4.12 -11.06 -2.20
N GLY A 45 3.42 -9.93 -2.04
CA GLY A 45 2.36 -9.49 -2.95
C GLY A 45 0.95 -9.84 -2.59
N ALA A 46 0.74 -10.54 -1.48
CA ALA A 46 -0.62 -10.75 -1.01
C ALA A 46 -1.21 -9.42 -0.50
N TRP A 47 -2.25 -8.93 -1.21
CA TRP A 47 -2.98 -7.70 -0.90
C TRP A 47 -3.56 -7.63 0.53
N ASP A 48 -3.66 -8.76 1.22
CA ASP A 48 -4.18 -8.85 2.58
C ASP A 48 -3.27 -9.74 3.46
N SER A 49 -1.96 -9.63 3.26
CA SER A 49 -0.93 -10.26 4.10
C SER A 49 0.22 -9.29 4.28
N TRP A 50 0.09 -8.39 5.25
CA TRP A 50 1.12 -7.40 5.54
C TRP A 50 2.26 -8.00 6.33
N ASP A 51 3.50 -7.69 5.93
CA ASP A 51 4.71 -8.02 6.68
C ASP A 51 5.16 -6.84 7.55
N TYR A 52 4.94 -5.62 7.05
CA TYR A 52 5.30 -4.39 7.75
C TYR A 52 4.17 -3.39 7.73
N PHE A 53 4.11 -2.61 8.82
CA PHE A 53 3.14 -1.56 9.02
C PHE A 53 3.84 -0.33 9.58
N VAL A 54 3.55 0.83 9.01
CA VAL A 54 3.96 2.13 9.53
C VAL A 54 2.73 2.84 10.03
N HIS A 55 2.81 3.33 11.26
CA HIS A 55 1.86 4.29 11.81
C HIS A 55 2.59 5.61 12.02
N ASP A 56 2.06 6.70 11.46
CA ASP A 56 2.70 8.01 11.54
C ASP A 56 1.68 9.14 11.72
N GLY A 57 1.75 9.88 12.83
CA GLY A 57 0.97 11.09 13.02
C GLY A 57 0.58 11.50 14.44
N GLY A 58 1.02 10.77 15.47
CA GLY A 58 1.07 11.24 16.85
C GLY A 58 -0.23 11.16 17.68
N GLU A 59 -0.17 10.38 18.77
CA GLU A 59 -1.21 10.05 19.77
C GLU A 59 -2.41 9.25 19.26
N ARG A 60 -2.54 8.01 19.78
CA ARG A 60 -3.69 7.08 19.70
C ARG A 60 -5.00 7.78 19.32
N ASN A 61 -5.28 7.87 18.03
CA ASN A 61 -6.58 8.35 17.59
C ASN A 61 -7.58 7.19 17.63
N SER A 62 -7.87 6.74 18.86
CA SER A 62 -8.76 5.60 19.14
C SER A 62 -10.16 5.76 18.54
N VAL A 63 -10.53 6.98 18.16
CA VAL A 63 -11.82 7.32 17.57
C VAL A 63 -11.91 6.96 16.09
N SER A 64 -10.77 6.95 15.38
CA SER A 64 -10.72 6.82 13.93
C SER A 64 -9.86 5.65 13.47
N THR A 65 -8.70 5.41 14.10
CA THR A 65 -7.79 4.32 13.74
C THR A 65 -7.83 3.17 14.76
N GLY A 66 -8.67 3.20 15.80
CA GLY A 66 -8.72 2.11 16.80
C GLY A 66 -7.50 2.09 17.73
N ASN A 67 -7.22 0.97 18.41
CA ASN A 67 -6.02 0.83 19.24
C ASN A 67 -4.80 0.55 18.35
N VAL A 68 -4.38 1.54 17.56
CA VAL A 68 -3.08 1.50 16.89
C VAL A 68 -1.99 1.85 17.90
N PRO A 69 -0.81 1.21 17.84
CA PRO A 69 0.35 1.61 18.61
C PRO A 69 0.74 3.08 18.42
N ASP A 70 1.74 3.52 19.19
CA ASP A 70 2.38 4.82 18.97
C ASP A 70 3.00 4.90 17.56
N ASP A 71 3.51 6.07 17.17
CA ASP A 71 4.18 6.21 15.87
C ASP A 71 5.35 5.22 15.75
N GLY A 72 5.56 4.69 14.55
CA GLY A 72 6.71 3.84 14.27
C GLY A 72 6.53 2.85 13.12
N LEU A 73 7.60 2.10 12.90
CA LEU A 73 7.64 0.95 12.01
C LEU A 73 7.48 -0.34 12.82
N TYR A 74 6.61 -1.21 12.35
CA TYR A 74 6.25 -2.48 12.96
C TYR A 74 6.42 -3.63 11.96
N SER A 75 6.79 -4.81 12.45
CA SER A 75 6.50 -6.07 11.76
C SER A 75 5.12 -6.56 12.17
N VAL A 76 4.41 -7.18 11.24
CA VAL A 76 3.04 -7.67 11.40
C VAL A 76 3.06 -9.20 11.47
N ALA A 77 2.29 -9.78 12.39
CA ALA A 77 2.10 -11.23 12.49
C ALA A 77 1.02 -11.71 11.51
N ASP A 78 1.06 -12.99 11.12
CA ASP A 78 0.09 -13.62 10.20
C ASP A 78 -1.39 -13.40 10.59
N ASN A 79 -1.66 -13.31 11.91
CA ASN A 79 -2.99 -13.06 12.43
C ASN A 79 -3.05 -11.63 12.95
N TYR A 80 -3.70 -10.74 12.21
CA TYR A 80 -3.94 -9.36 12.61
C TYR A 80 -5.40 -8.97 12.40
N THR A 81 -5.82 -7.92 13.09
CA THR A 81 -7.16 -7.34 12.92
C THR A 81 -7.03 -5.94 12.37
N TYR A 82 -7.71 -5.65 11.26
CA TYR A 82 -7.78 -4.28 10.76
C TYR A 82 -8.55 -3.36 11.70
N THR A 83 -8.15 -2.10 11.68
CA THR A 83 -8.97 -1.00 12.16
C THR A 83 -9.66 -0.37 10.95
N PHE A 84 -10.85 0.19 11.18
CA PHE A 84 -11.68 0.72 10.12
C PHE A 84 -12.02 2.17 10.38
N ALA A 85 -11.97 2.98 9.31
CA ALA A 85 -12.41 4.36 9.37
C ALA A 85 -13.86 4.44 9.85
N THR A 86 -14.13 5.38 10.77
CA THR A 86 -15.46 5.62 11.33
C THR A 86 -16.16 6.83 10.69
N THR A 87 -15.38 7.68 10.00
CA THR A 87 -15.85 8.89 9.31
C THR A 87 -15.37 8.90 7.85
N ASN A 88 -15.98 9.74 7.02
CA ASN A 88 -15.73 9.92 5.57
C ASN A 88 -15.91 8.65 4.71
N ARG A 89 -15.06 7.63 4.89
CA ARG A 89 -15.11 6.32 4.24
C ARG A 89 -15.37 5.20 5.25
N THR A 90 -16.49 5.29 5.97
CA THR A 90 -16.85 4.33 7.03
C THR A 90 -16.73 2.87 6.56
N GLY A 91 -16.01 2.05 7.31
CA GLY A 91 -15.84 0.62 7.04
C GLY A 91 -14.67 0.26 6.13
N ASN A 92 -13.85 1.23 5.71
CA ASN A 92 -12.60 0.94 4.98
C ASN A 92 -11.43 0.76 5.96
N PRO A 93 -10.51 -0.20 5.71
CA PRO A 93 -9.31 -0.37 6.53
C PRO A 93 -8.50 0.93 6.62
N ASN A 94 -7.94 1.27 7.77
CA ASN A 94 -7.08 2.44 7.93
C ASN A 94 -5.91 2.24 8.89
N GLY A 95 -5.71 1.01 9.37
CA GLY A 95 -4.62 0.64 10.27
C GLY A 95 -4.75 -0.82 10.72
N ILE A 96 -3.86 -1.23 11.63
CA ILE A 96 -3.88 -2.55 12.28
C ILE A 96 -4.04 -2.33 13.78
N ASN A 97 -4.95 -3.09 14.38
CA ASN A 97 -5.19 -3.07 15.81
C ASN A 97 -4.06 -3.84 16.52
N ASP A 98 -3.48 -3.26 17.57
CA ASP A 98 -2.48 -3.97 18.37
C ASP A 98 -3.14 -4.86 19.43
N ASP A 99 -3.59 -6.03 18.98
CA ASP A 99 -4.02 -7.14 19.83
C ASP A 99 -2.88 -8.16 20.07
N GLY A 100 -1.62 -7.71 19.92
CA GLY A 100 -0.42 -8.54 19.95
C GLY A 100 0.08 -8.95 18.55
N SER A 101 -0.56 -8.47 17.48
CA SER A 101 -0.15 -8.72 16.10
C SER A 101 0.99 -7.84 15.61
N LEU A 102 1.41 -6.82 16.37
CA LEU A 102 2.43 -5.86 15.97
C LEU A 102 3.67 -5.96 16.86
N THR A 103 4.86 -5.98 16.25
CA THR A 103 6.14 -5.89 16.96
C THR A 103 6.89 -4.64 16.52
N LEU A 104 7.16 -3.73 17.46
CA LEU A 104 7.84 -2.47 17.18
C LEU A 104 9.29 -2.71 16.72
N LEU A 105 9.62 -2.22 15.53
CA LEU A 105 10.98 -2.22 14.98
C LEU A 105 11.68 -0.88 15.25
N ASN A 106 10.97 0.24 15.12
CA ASN A 106 11.50 1.57 15.39
C ASN A 106 10.38 2.57 15.74
N GLY A 107 10.34 3.04 16.98
CA GLY A 107 9.32 3.99 17.48
C GLY A 107 9.61 5.46 17.19
N SER A 108 10.66 5.76 16.43
CA SER A 108 10.95 7.11 15.91
C SER A 108 10.87 7.17 14.39
N PHE A 109 10.40 6.09 13.76
CA PHE A 109 10.19 6.04 12.34
C PHE A 109 8.93 6.84 11.97
N GLY A 110 9.04 7.67 10.94
CA GLY A 110 7.93 8.45 10.39
C GLY A 110 8.34 9.03 9.04
N ALA A 111 7.36 9.50 8.29
CA ALA A 111 7.58 10.17 7.02
C ALA A 111 8.08 11.60 7.22
N THR A 112 8.96 12.00 6.32
CA THR A 112 9.31 13.41 6.12
C THR A 112 8.43 13.99 5.02
N GLN A 113 7.86 15.17 5.25
CA GLN A 113 7.09 15.88 4.24
C GLN A 113 7.87 17.05 3.64
N SER A 114 7.95 17.13 2.32
CA SER A 114 8.51 18.26 1.57
C SER A 114 7.62 18.64 0.38
N GLY A 115 6.93 19.76 0.49
CA GLY A 115 5.94 20.19 -0.51
C GLY A 115 4.80 19.18 -0.64
N TYR A 116 4.69 18.55 -1.82
CA TYR A 116 3.69 17.53 -2.13
C TYR A 116 4.15 16.10 -1.84
N ASN A 117 5.39 15.91 -1.40
CA ASN A 117 5.97 14.59 -1.20
C ASN A 117 5.94 14.21 0.28
N ILE A 118 5.41 13.02 0.58
CA ILE A 118 5.52 12.35 1.88
C ILE A 118 6.45 11.16 1.67
N THR A 119 7.65 11.19 2.25
CA THR A 119 8.68 10.18 2.03
C THR A 119 8.96 9.39 3.29
N TYR A 120 8.81 8.07 3.20
CA TYR A 120 9.24 7.09 4.20
C TYR A 120 10.61 6.54 3.79
N ASP A 121 11.63 6.72 4.63
CA ASP A 121 13.01 6.29 4.36
C ASP A 121 13.30 4.95 5.05
N PHE A 122 13.39 3.89 4.25
CA PHE A 122 13.65 2.53 4.68
C PHE A 122 15.11 2.11 4.52
N SER A 123 16.02 3.00 4.09
CA SER A 123 17.41 2.66 3.75
C SER A 123 18.22 2.01 4.88
N ASN A 124 17.80 2.18 6.13
CA ASN A 124 18.42 1.59 7.32
C ASN A 124 17.73 0.30 7.79
N PHE A 125 16.74 -0.18 7.06
CA PHE A 125 15.95 -1.38 7.34
C PHE A 125 16.20 -2.39 6.22
N ASN A 126 16.68 -3.58 6.57
CA ASN A 126 16.97 -4.64 5.60
C ASN A 126 15.67 -5.35 5.15
N ILE A 127 14.69 -4.58 4.65
CA ILE A 127 13.42 -5.09 4.13
C ILE A 127 13.64 -5.55 2.70
N ILE A 128 13.53 -6.85 2.45
CA ILE A 128 13.73 -7.44 1.12
C ILE A 128 12.35 -7.59 0.47
N LEU A 129 12.17 -7.01 -0.72
CA LEU A 129 10.97 -7.16 -1.52
C LEU A 129 11.13 -8.32 -2.50
N ASP A 130 10.05 -9.08 -2.74
CA ASP A 130 9.97 -9.92 -3.93
C ASP A 130 9.80 -9.01 -5.15
N PRO A 131 10.78 -8.97 -6.08
CA PRO A 131 10.76 -8.07 -7.22
C PRO A 131 9.59 -8.35 -8.18
N ASP A 132 8.97 -9.53 -8.12
CA ASP A 132 7.89 -9.93 -9.02
C ASP A 132 6.49 -9.81 -8.37
N SER A 133 6.42 -9.59 -7.05
CA SER A 133 5.13 -9.67 -6.38
C SER A 133 4.83 -8.67 -5.28
N PHE A 134 5.77 -7.97 -4.63
CA PHE A 134 5.48 -7.09 -3.48
C PHE A 134 4.27 -6.14 -3.65
N PHE A 135 3.62 -5.75 -2.54
CA PHE A 135 2.51 -4.81 -2.54
C PHE A 135 2.67 -3.76 -1.43
N VAL A 136 2.53 -2.48 -1.79
CA VAL A 136 2.54 -1.37 -0.82
C VAL A 136 1.18 -0.69 -0.85
N ALA A 137 0.60 -0.38 0.30
CA ALA A 137 -0.63 0.38 0.42
C ALA A 137 -0.43 1.58 1.34
N TYR A 138 -1.10 2.68 1.03
CA TYR A 138 -1.16 3.86 1.87
C TYR A 138 -2.61 4.20 2.18
N ALA A 139 -2.90 4.50 3.43
CA ALA A 139 -4.22 4.91 3.89
C ALA A 139 -4.07 6.14 4.80
N PRO A 140 -4.45 7.34 4.34
CA PRO A 140 -4.50 8.51 5.21
C PRO A 140 -5.68 8.41 6.17
N TRP A 141 -5.53 9.06 7.32
CA TRP A 141 -6.38 9.10 8.51
C TRP A 141 -7.87 8.73 8.37
N CYS A 142 -8.56 9.30 7.38
CA CYS A 142 -10.01 9.18 7.22
C CYS A 142 -10.47 8.85 5.80
N ASP A 143 -9.54 8.75 4.84
CA ASP A 143 -9.89 8.58 3.44
C ASP A 143 -8.97 7.56 2.79
N ASN A 144 -9.35 6.29 2.90
CA ASN A 144 -8.55 5.22 2.33
C ASN A 144 -8.67 5.21 0.79
N ASP A 145 -7.89 6.04 0.10
CA ASP A 145 -7.42 5.70 -1.24
C ASP A 145 -6.26 4.72 -1.08
N VAL A 146 -6.59 3.42 -1.02
CA VAL A 146 -5.60 2.34 -1.15
C VAL A 146 -5.02 2.46 -2.55
N ILE A 147 -3.97 3.25 -2.69
CA ILE A 147 -3.10 3.16 -3.85
C ILE A 147 -2.10 2.09 -3.46
N GLY A 148 -2.27 0.94 -4.09
CA GLY A 148 -1.27 -0.09 -4.05
C GLY A 148 -1.04 -0.69 -5.41
N GLY A 149 0.24 -0.85 -5.72
CA GLY A 149 0.73 -1.44 -6.94
C GLY A 149 1.81 -2.43 -6.55
N GLY A 150 1.71 -3.63 -7.11
CA GLY A 150 2.83 -4.55 -7.16
C GLY A 150 3.41 -4.61 -8.56
N THR A 151 4.57 -5.21 -8.69
CA THR A 151 5.20 -5.52 -9.99
C THR A 151 4.50 -6.64 -10.74
N ALA A 152 3.45 -7.22 -10.14
CA ALA A 152 2.61 -8.24 -10.77
C ALA A 152 2.30 -7.82 -12.23
N PRO A 153 2.80 -8.56 -13.22
CA PRO A 153 2.79 -8.10 -14.60
C PRO A 153 1.34 -7.93 -15.05
N VAL A 154 0.95 -6.66 -15.27
CA VAL A 154 -0.31 -6.36 -15.95
C VAL A 154 -0.25 -7.08 -17.29
N PRO A 155 -1.24 -7.92 -17.64
CA PRO A 155 -1.20 -8.70 -18.87
C PRO A 155 -0.86 -7.78 -20.04
N GLU A 156 0.31 -8.00 -20.64
CA GLU A 156 0.82 -7.09 -21.65
C GLU A 156 -0.21 -6.96 -22.80
N PRO A 157 -0.27 -5.81 -23.50
CA PRO A 157 -1.22 -5.59 -24.59
C PRO A 157 -1.25 -6.72 -25.63
N ALA A 158 -0.13 -7.43 -25.81
CA ALA A 158 -0.01 -8.59 -26.68
C ALA A 158 -0.89 -9.78 -26.23
N THR A 159 -1.05 -10.00 -24.92
CA THR A 159 -1.88 -11.08 -24.37
C THR A 159 -3.36 -10.80 -24.60
N MET A 160 -3.78 -9.54 -24.42
CA MET A 160 -5.13 -9.09 -24.75
C MET A 160 -5.43 -9.20 -26.25
N LEU A 161 -4.45 -8.83 -27.09
CA LEU A 161 -4.54 -8.97 -28.53
C LEU A 161 -4.66 -10.45 -28.94
N LEU A 162 -3.82 -11.32 -28.38
CA LEU A 162 -3.80 -12.76 -28.69
C LEU A 162 -5.10 -13.44 -28.23
N PHE A 163 -5.60 -13.08 -27.05
CA PHE A 163 -6.90 -13.56 -26.56
C PHE A 163 -8.04 -13.11 -27.48
N GLY A 164 -8.07 -11.83 -27.87
CA GLY A 164 -9.04 -11.28 -28.81
C GLY A 164 -8.98 -11.96 -30.19
N ALA A 165 -7.76 -12.16 -30.73
CA ALA A 165 -7.55 -12.86 -31.98
C ALA A 165 -7.99 -14.33 -31.91
N GLY A 166 -7.75 -15.00 -30.78
CA GLY A 166 -8.21 -16.37 -30.51
C GLY A 166 -9.73 -16.49 -30.58
N LEU A 167 -10.47 -15.56 -29.94
CA LEU A 167 -11.93 -15.53 -29.98
C LEU A 167 -12.49 -15.29 -31.39
N VAL A 168 -11.89 -14.35 -32.14
CA VAL A 168 -12.27 -14.08 -33.53
C VAL A 168 -12.02 -15.30 -34.41
N GLY A 169 -10.89 -15.98 -34.22
CA GLY A 169 -10.56 -17.22 -34.92
C GLY A 169 -11.58 -18.33 -34.66
N LEU A 170 -11.98 -18.52 -33.40
CA LEU A 170 -12.97 -19.53 -33.00
C LEU A 170 -14.35 -19.26 -33.62
N ALA A 171 -14.79 -18.00 -33.58
CA ALA A 171 -16.05 -17.56 -34.19
C ALA A 171 -16.04 -17.75 -35.72
N GLY A 172 -14.91 -17.45 -36.37
CA GLY A 172 -14.71 -17.68 -37.80
C GLY A 172 -14.78 -19.16 -38.18
N PHE A 173 -14.17 -20.04 -37.38
CA PHE A 173 -14.20 -21.48 -37.61
C PHE A 173 -15.60 -22.09 -37.45
N GLY A 174 -16.37 -21.64 -36.45
CA GLY A 174 -17.74 -22.10 -36.21
C GLY A 174 -18.71 -21.81 -37.36
N ARG A 175 -18.50 -20.72 -38.11
CA ARG A 175 -19.33 -20.36 -39.28
C ARG A 175 -19.13 -21.26 -40.49
N ARG A 176 -17.99 -21.97 -40.59
CA ARG A 176 -17.70 -22.87 -41.72
C ARG A 176 -18.31 -24.27 -41.58
N LYS A 177 -18.83 -24.62 -40.39
CA LYS A 177 -19.44 -25.92 -40.11
C LYS A 177 -20.97 -25.95 -40.25
N LYS A 178 -21.59 -24.80 -40.54
CA LYS A 178 -22.97 -24.73 -41.06
C LYS A 178 -22.92 -24.63 -42.58
#